data_AF-A0A966QMF4-F1
#
_entry.id   AF-A0A966QMF4-F1
#
_cell.length_a   1.000
_cell.length_b   1.000
_cell.length_c   1.000
_cell.angle_alpha   90.00
_cell.angle_beta   90.00
_cell.angle_gamma   90.00
#
_symmetry.space_group_name_H-M   'P 1'
#
loop_
_entity.id
_entity.type
_entity.pdbx_description
1 polymer ?
#
loop_
_entity_poly.entity_id
_entity_poly.type
_entity_poly.pdbx_seq_one_letter_code
_entity_poly.pdbx_strand_id
1 'polypeptide(L)' 'MAIGLNLDGNQAESILQAGDADLIGIARQALYDPYWPLHSARAMGCDDDFAMWPPESGWWLNKRKANLPNDRGALFQ' A
#
# COMPACT_ATOMS: atom_id res chain seq x y z
N MET A 1 -14.71 9.27 12.22
CA MET A 1 -13.49 8.45 12.40
C MET A 1 -13.90 6.98 12.44
N ALA A 2 -13.27 6.13 11.64
CA ALA A 2 -13.53 4.68 11.59
C ALA A 2 -12.28 3.85 11.93
N ILE A 3 -12.45 2.69 12.58
CA ILE A 3 -11.37 1.76 12.96
C ILE A 3 -11.79 0.33 12.59
N GLY A 4 -11.05 -0.30 11.68
CA GLY A 4 -11.37 -1.64 11.16
C GLY A 4 -10.45 -2.73 11.70
N LEU A 5 -11.00 -3.94 11.87
CA LEU A 5 -10.26 -5.16 12.24
C LEU A 5 -9.34 -5.65 11.12
N ASN A 6 -9.82 -5.58 9.86
CA ASN A 6 -9.15 -6.04 8.64
C ASN A 6 -9.42 -5.03 7.51
N LEU A 7 -8.95 -3.78 7.67
CA LEU A 7 -9.18 -2.74 6.68
C LEU A 7 -8.14 -2.83 5.56
N ASP A 8 -8.58 -2.96 4.31
CA ASP A 8 -7.72 -2.77 3.13
C ASP A 8 -7.81 -1.31 2.61
N GLY A 9 -6.90 -0.91 1.73
CA GLY A 9 -6.86 0.46 1.21
C GLY A 9 -8.12 0.87 0.44
N ASN A 10 -8.71 -0.06 -0.31
CA ASN A 10 -9.91 0.22 -1.12
C ASN A 10 -11.15 0.40 -0.25
N GLN A 11 -11.29 -0.39 0.81
CA GLN A 11 -12.35 -0.27 1.80
C GLN A 11 -12.19 1.04 2.59
N ALA A 12 -10.95 1.40 2.97
CA ALA A 12 -10.67 2.68 3.60
C ALA A 12 -11.13 3.85 2.71
N GLU A 13 -10.75 3.84 1.43
CA GLU A 13 -11.16 4.85 0.45
C GLU A 13 -12.68 4.90 0.27
N SER A 14 -13.34 3.74 0.22
CA SER A 14 -14.79 3.66 0.07
C SER A 14 -15.53 4.32 1.24
N ILE A 15 -15.05 4.14 2.48
CA ILE A 15 -15.62 4.78 3.68
C ILE A 15 -15.45 6.30 3.63
N LEU A 16 -14.28 6.77 3.17
CA LEU A 16 -14.02 8.21 3.01
C LEU A 16 -14.93 8.82 1.92
N GLN A 17 -15.06 8.16 0.76
CA GLN A 17 -15.92 8.61 -0.33
C GLN A 17 -17.40 8.59 0.02
N ALA A 18 -17.84 7.66 0.87
CA ALA A 18 -19.20 7.61 1.39
C ALA A 18 -19.52 8.76 2.38
N GLY A 19 -18.50 9.45 2.90
CA GLY A 19 -18.66 10.49 3.92
C GLY A 19 -18.90 9.93 5.33
N ASP A 20 -18.71 8.63 5.54
CA ASP A 20 -18.95 7.96 6.83
C ASP A 20 -17.84 8.28 7.85
N ALA A 21 -16.67 8.74 7.39
CA ALA A 21 -15.60 9.23 8.24
C ALA A 21 -14.70 10.23 7.51
N ASP A 22 -14.16 11.18 8.25
CA ASP A 22 -13.10 12.09 7.75
C ASP A 22 -11.69 11.50 7.90
N LEU A 23 -11.55 10.48 8.76
CA LEU A 23 -10.27 9.87 9.13
C LEU A 23 -10.44 8.37 9.37
N ILE A 24 -9.43 7.63 8.92
CA ILE A 24 -9.30 6.20 9.11
C ILE A 24 -8.16 5.92 10.10
N GLY A 25 -8.48 5.24 11.20
CA GLY A 25 -7.51 4.80 12.20
C GLY A 25 -7.00 3.39 11.94
N ILE A 26 -5.69 3.21 12.01
CA ILE A 26 -5.02 1.92 11.82
C ILE A 26 -4.27 1.55 13.10
N ALA A 27 -4.57 0.39 13.68
CA ALA A 27 -3.98 -0.07 14.94
C ALA A 27 -3.15 -1.35 14.74
N ARG A 28 -3.78 -2.53 14.83
CA ARG A 28 -3.08 -3.82 14.73
C ARG A 28 -2.35 -4.01 13.40
N GLN A 29 -2.92 -3.49 12.32
CA GLN A 29 -2.29 -3.59 11.01
C GLN A 29 -0.94 -2.86 10.96
N ALA A 30 -0.81 -1.73 11.65
CA ALA A 30 0.46 -1.00 11.77
C ALA A 30 1.48 -1.73 12.66
N LEU A 31 1.02 -2.58 13.60
CA LEU A 31 1.91 -3.43 14.40
C LEU A 31 2.42 -4.64 13.60
N TYR A 32 1.57 -5.19 12.74
CA TYR A 32 1.92 -6.32 11.88
C TYR A 32 2.81 -5.89 10.70
N ASP A 33 2.46 -4.77 10.06
CA ASP A 33 3.17 -4.18 8.94
C ASP A 33 3.33 -2.66 9.15
N PRO A 34 4.49 -2.20 9.66
CA PRO A 34 4.72 -0.78 9.91
C PRO A 34 4.71 0.08 8.64
N TYR A 35 4.99 -0.51 7.47
CA TYR A 35 4.97 0.17 6.17
C TYR A 35 3.65 -0.04 5.43
N TRP A 36 2.62 -0.53 6.12
CA TRP A 36 1.30 -0.77 5.53
C TRP A 36 0.77 0.40 4.69
N PRO A 37 0.90 1.69 5.09
CA PRO A 37 0.43 2.80 4.26
C PRO A 37 1.12 2.86 2.89
N LEU A 38 2.43 2.59 2.84
CA LEU A 38 3.21 2.58 1.60
C LEU A 38 2.87 1.36 0.74
N HIS A 39 2.70 0.19 1.36
CA HIS A 39 2.25 -1.01 0.67
C HIS A 39 0.83 -0.84 0.10
N SER A 40 -0.07 -0.21 0.86
CA SER A 40 -1.44 0.09 0.42
C SER A 40 -1.44 1.10 -0.72
N ALA A 41 -0.67 2.19 -0.62
CA ALA A 41 -0.52 3.17 -1.69
C ALA A 41 -0.04 2.51 -2.99
N ARG A 42 0.93 1.60 -2.90
CA ARG A 42 1.39 0.84 -4.06
C ARG A 42 0.35 -0.13 -4.61
N ALA A 43 -0.36 -0.86 -3.75
CA ALA A 43 -1.42 -1.78 -4.17
C ALA A 43 -2.58 -1.06 -4.88
N MET A 44 -2.83 0.20 -4.50
CA MET A 44 -3.82 1.09 -5.10
C MET A 44 -3.29 1.87 -6.32
N GLY A 45 -2.03 1.68 -6.72
CA GLY A 45 -1.42 2.38 -7.85
C GLY A 45 -1.05 3.85 -7.59
N CYS A 46 -1.09 4.30 -6.33
CA CYS A 46 -0.74 5.66 -5.93
C CYS A 46 0.78 5.89 -5.80
N ASP A 47 1.58 4.82 -5.64
CA ASP A 47 3.04 4.91 -5.48
C ASP A 47 3.80 3.85 -6.30
N ASP A 48 3.74 4.00 -7.62
CA ASP A 48 4.34 3.03 -8.54
C ASP A 48 5.86 3.09 -8.64
N ASP A 49 6.46 4.23 -8.31
CA ASP A 49 7.91 4.43 -8.36
C ASP A 49 8.52 4.65 -6.97
N PHE A 50 7.90 4.10 -5.93
CA PHE A 50 8.39 4.13 -4.54
C PHE A 50 8.82 5.55 -4.09
N ALA A 51 8.14 6.58 -4.58
CA ALA A 51 8.44 7.97 -4.32
C ALA A 51 7.99 8.38 -2.91
N MET A 52 7.03 7.65 -2.32
CA MET A 52 6.59 7.86 -0.94
C MET A 52 7.50 7.16 0.10
N TRP A 53 8.44 6.32 -0.35
CA TRP A 53 9.41 5.66 0.52
C TRP A 53 10.56 6.61 0.92
N PRO A 54 11.23 6.36 2.06
CA PRO A 54 12.48 7.04 2.38
C PRO A 54 13.50 6.91 1.23
N PRO A 55 14.21 7.99 0.84
CA PRO A 55 15.04 8.02 -0.37
C PRO A 55 16.04 6.88 -0.49
N GLU A 56 16.62 6.45 0.64
CA GLU A 56 17.62 5.38 0.71
C GLU A 56 17.03 4.03 0.29
N SER A 57 15.79 3.77 0.71
CA SER A 57 15.06 2.54 0.40
C SER A 57 14.33 2.60 -0.95
N GLY A 58 13.73 3.74 -1.28
CA GLY A 58 12.98 3.95 -2.52
C GLY A 58 13.84 3.77 -3.77
N TRP A 59 15.08 4.28 -3.76
CA TRP A 59 16.03 4.07 -4.85
C TRP A 59 16.30 2.58 -5.11
N TRP A 60 16.51 1.80 -4.04
CA TRP A 60 16.81 0.37 -4.17
C TRP A 60 15.57 -0.44 -4.61
N LEU A 61 14.39 -0.08 -4.11
CA LEU A 61 13.12 -0.70 -4.51
C LEU A 61 12.78 -0.45 -5.98
N ASN A 62 12.98 0.78 -6.46
CA ASN A 62 12.87 1.11 -7.89
C ASN A 62 13.85 0.31 -8.75
N LYS A 63 15.12 0.28 -8.34
CA LYS A 63 16.14 -0.51 -9.05
C LYS A 63 15.73 -1.99 -9.09
N ARG A 64 15.23 -2.55 -7.98
CA ARG A 64 14.74 -3.92 -7.93
C ARG A 64 13.56 -4.14 -8.87
N LYS A 65 12.56 -3.26 -8.89
CA LYS A 65 11.41 -3.31 -9.82
C LYS A 65 11.90 -3.38 -11.28
N ALA A 66 12.85 -2.55 -11.66
CA ALA A 66 13.40 -2.52 -13.03
C ALA A 66 14.18 -3.79 -13.42
N ASN A 67 14.70 -4.54 -12.44
CA ASN A 67 15.48 -5.77 -12.66
C ASN A 67 14.67 -7.06 -12.44
N LEU A 68 13.40 -6.96 -12.02
CA LEU A 68 12.52 -8.13 -11.93
C LEU A 68 12.07 -8.53 -13.34
N PRO A 69 12.16 -9.83 -13.72
CA PRO A 69 11.55 -10.32 -14.95
C PRO A 69 10.07 -9.91 -14.98
N ASN A 70 9.58 -9.47 -16.14
CA ASN A 70 8.24 -8.88 -16.29
C ASN A 70 7.12 -9.94 -16.24
N ASP A 71 7.36 -11.04 -15.53
CA ASP A 71 6.71 -12.33 -15.71
C ASP A 71 5.80 -12.63 -14.52
N ARG A 72 4.97 -11.66 -14.10
CA ARG A 72 3.91 -11.90 -13.10
C ARG A 72 2.70 -12.67 -13.67
N GLY A 73 2.91 -13.45 -14.72
CA GLY A 73 1.90 -14.33 -15.33
C GLY A 73 2.40 -15.71 -15.76
N ALA A 74 3.69 -16.05 -15.58
CA ALA A 74 4.27 -17.28 -16.17
C ALA A 74 4.74 -18.34 -15.14
N LEU A 75 4.57 -18.11 -13.83
CA LEU A 75 5.05 -19.04 -12.79
C LEU A 75 3.94 -19.90 -12.16
N PHE A 76 2.73 -19.90 -12.72
CA PHE A 76 1.61 -20.74 -12.29
C PHE A 76 0.79 -21.28 -13.49
N GLN A 77 1.48 -21.85 -14.48
CA GLN A 77 0.89 -22.76 -15.48
C GLN A 77 1.63 -24.09 -15.41
#